data_AF-R7Z6S6-F1
#
_entry.id   AF-R7Z6S6-F1
#
_cell.length_a   1.000
_cell.length_b   1.000
_cell.length_c   1.000
_cell.angle_alpha   90.00
_cell.angle_beta   90.00
_cell.angle_gamma   90.00
#
_symmetry.space_group_name_H-M   'P 1'
#
loop_
_entity.id
_entity.type
_entity.pdbx_description
1 polymer ?
#
loop_
_entity_poly.entity_id
_entity_poly.type
_entity_poly.pdbx_seq_one_letter_code
_entity_poly.pdbx_strand_id
1 'polypeptide(L)'
;MAESDIHLFTVDISAEEVECLQRELRDTRLPGREIVPGAGTRYGAEHAPQFEISFDLYEAWTKEYDWFAVHKEINEFPHYITPIEDVKIHSLHARAEKPDAIPLLLVHGWPGSFWEFSQDDARIFDKSMKKLGYNEYMMQCGEFGYFVGRELGSKYTDSCKLLHFNFSMIQPHNIGIALNDDPMGISMWVGKKYNEAADPDNQKLPFWTKAILTTASLYYFTGCIMPSALCYYESIPHHRFAEFAFAA
;
A
#
# COMPACT_ATOMS: atom_id res chain seq x y z
N MET A 1 20.09 -0.82 29.18
CA MET A 1 19.10 -0.58 28.13
C MET A 1 19.91 -0.29 26.88
N ALA A 2 19.87 -1.15 25.88
CA ALA A 2 20.58 -0.89 24.63
C ALA A 2 20.06 0.44 24.07
N GLU A 3 20.97 1.32 23.66
CA GLU A 3 20.64 2.55 22.96
C GLU A 3 19.78 2.15 21.75
N SER A 4 18.56 2.68 21.67
CA SER A 4 17.65 2.29 20.60
C SER A 4 18.18 2.86 19.29
N ASP A 5 18.60 2.02 18.34
CA ASP A 5 19.03 2.40 16.98
C ASP A 5 17.85 2.86 16.11
N ILE A 6 16.94 3.68 16.67
CA ILE A 6 15.80 4.25 15.97
C ILE A 6 16.18 5.66 15.55
N HIS A 7 16.32 5.89 14.24
CA HIS A 7 16.78 7.15 13.69
C HIS A 7 15.63 7.91 13.03
N LEU A 8 15.57 9.22 13.23
CA LEU A 8 14.64 10.06 12.47
C LEU A 8 14.97 9.95 10.97
N PHE A 9 13.93 9.86 10.16
CA PHE A 9 14.04 9.80 8.71
C PHE A 9 13.18 10.90 8.09
N THR A 10 13.66 11.45 6.99
CA THR A 10 12.90 12.39 6.16
C THR A 10 12.81 11.78 4.78
N VAL A 11 11.60 11.68 4.24
CA VAL A 11 11.43 11.29 2.85
C VAL A 11 11.99 12.44 2.01
N ASP A 12 12.97 12.17 1.15
CA ASP A 12 13.64 13.18 0.34
C ASP A 12 13.81 12.66 -1.09
N ILE A 13 12.84 13.00 -1.95
CA ILE A 13 12.88 12.69 -3.38
C ILE A 13 13.29 13.96 -4.12
N SER A 14 14.36 13.88 -4.90
CA SER A 14 14.91 15.04 -5.61
C SER A 14 13.97 15.49 -6.75
N ALA A 15 14.05 16.77 -7.12
CA ALA A 15 13.32 17.26 -8.28
C ALA A 15 13.73 16.54 -9.59
N GLU A 16 14.99 16.09 -9.68
CA GLU A 16 15.49 15.34 -10.83
C GLU A 16 14.80 13.98 -10.99
N GLU A 17 14.57 13.26 -9.90
CA GLU A 17 13.82 11.99 -9.89
C GLU A 17 12.36 12.20 -10.31
N VAL A 18 11.73 13.25 -9.80
CA VAL A 18 10.34 13.61 -10.18
C VAL A 18 10.27 13.98 -11.66
N GLU A 19 11.25 14.73 -12.18
CA GLU A 19 11.34 15.03 -13.60
C GLU A 19 11.60 13.77 -14.44
N CYS A 20 12.35 12.80 -13.91
CA CYS A 20 12.56 11.50 -14.55
C CYS A 20 11.24 10.75 -14.70
N LEU A 21 10.50 10.58 -13.61
CA LEU A 21 9.15 10.01 -13.63
C LEU A 21 8.27 10.71 -14.69
N GLN A 22 8.27 12.03 -14.70
CA GLN A 22 7.45 12.81 -15.64
C GLN A 22 7.91 12.64 -17.11
N ARG A 23 9.20 12.43 -17.39
CA ARG A 23 9.69 12.10 -18.73
C ARG A 23 9.19 10.71 -19.16
N GLU A 24 9.33 9.71 -18.30
CA GLU A 24 8.92 8.34 -18.60
C GLU A 24 7.42 8.22 -18.82
N LEU A 25 6.61 8.91 -18.01
CA LEU A 25 5.17 9.03 -18.23
C LEU A 25 4.90 9.59 -19.64
N ARG A 26 5.51 10.71 -20.03
CA ARG A 26 5.31 11.31 -21.37
C ARG A 26 5.76 10.41 -22.51
N ASP A 27 6.78 9.60 -22.30
CA ASP A 27 7.30 8.66 -23.31
C ASP A 27 6.52 7.33 -23.35
N THR A 28 5.59 7.12 -22.41
CA THR A 28 4.75 5.92 -22.36
C THR A 28 3.85 5.83 -23.59
N ARG A 29 3.91 4.69 -24.28
CA ARG A 29 3.05 4.39 -25.43
C ARG A 29 1.78 3.67 -25.00
N LEU A 30 0.76 4.43 -24.64
CA LEU A 30 -0.56 3.88 -24.37
C LEU A 30 -1.25 3.40 -25.66
N PRO A 31 -2.06 2.33 -25.61
CA PRO A 31 -2.91 1.96 -26.73
C PRO A 31 -3.87 3.12 -27.06
N GLY A 32 -3.90 3.61 -28.29
CA GLY A 32 -4.77 4.74 -28.68
C GLY A 32 -6.26 4.41 -28.77
N ARG A 33 -6.67 3.17 -28.47
CA ARG A 33 -8.05 2.67 -28.49
C ARG A 33 -8.16 1.38 -27.68
N GLU A 34 -9.37 0.99 -27.32
CA GLU A 34 -9.64 -0.33 -26.75
C GLU A 34 -9.08 -1.43 -27.65
N ILE A 35 -8.36 -2.38 -27.05
CA ILE A 35 -7.82 -3.54 -27.76
C ILE A 35 -8.96 -4.47 -28.22
N VAL A 36 -10.00 -4.62 -27.39
CA VAL A 36 -11.20 -5.41 -27.67
C VAL A 36 -12.43 -4.51 -27.51
N PRO A 37 -12.93 -3.90 -28.61
CA PRO A 37 -14.06 -3.00 -28.56
C PRO A 37 -15.30 -3.62 -27.91
N GLY A 38 -15.90 -2.92 -26.93
CA GLY A 38 -17.13 -3.36 -26.27
C GLY A 38 -16.94 -4.51 -25.27
N ALA A 39 -15.70 -4.80 -24.88
CA ALA A 39 -15.42 -5.79 -23.83
C ALA A 39 -15.88 -5.33 -22.44
N GLY A 40 -16.07 -4.02 -22.23
CA GLY A 40 -16.40 -3.45 -20.93
C GLY A 40 -15.38 -3.87 -19.88
N THR A 41 -15.86 -4.53 -18.83
CA THR A 41 -15.07 -4.97 -17.67
C THR A 41 -14.50 -6.39 -17.82
N ARG A 42 -14.82 -7.09 -18.91
CA ARG A 42 -14.56 -8.54 -19.09
C ARG A 42 -13.09 -8.96 -18.99
N TYR A 43 -12.16 -8.05 -19.27
CA TYR A 43 -10.71 -8.32 -19.26
C TYR A 43 -9.94 -7.37 -18.31
N GLY A 44 -10.61 -6.76 -17.34
CA GLY A 44 -10.01 -5.70 -16.52
C GLY A 44 -10.74 -5.46 -15.20
N ALA A 45 -10.80 -4.20 -14.77
CA ALA A 45 -11.52 -3.78 -13.56
C ALA A 45 -13.02 -4.13 -13.61
N GLU A 46 -13.61 -4.50 -12.48
CA GLU A 46 -14.97 -5.04 -12.36
C GLU A 46 -16.07 -3.99 -12.63
N HIS A 47 -15.78 -2.71 -12.40
CA HIS A 47 -16.77 -1.63 -12.34
C HIS A 47 -16.58 -0.51 -13.39
N ALA A 48 -15.45 -0.48 -14.09
CA ALA A 48 -15.23 0.45 -15.21
C ALA A 48 -14.28 -0.15 -16.25
N PRO A 49 -14.40 0.19 -17.55
CA PRO A 49 -13.49 -0.29 -18.57
C PRO A 49 -12.04 0.08 -18.22
N GLN A 50 -11.16 -0.91 -18.14
CA GLN A 50 -9.76 -0.71 -17.77
C GLN A 50 -9.07 0.35 -18.62
N PHE A 51 -9.43 0.40 -19.91
CA PHE A 51 -8.93 1.40 -20.85
C PHE A 51 -9.21 2.83 -20.40
N GLU A 52 -10.45 3.14 -19.97
CA GLU A 52 -10.81 4.48 -19.51
C GLU A 52 -10.04 4.85 -18.23
N ILE A 53 -9.97 3.93 -17.27
CA ILE A 53 -9.18 4.11 -16.04
C ILE A 53 -7.71 4.41 -16.37
N SER A 54 -7.15 3.74 -17.38
CA SER A 54 -5.77 3.97 -17.81
C SER A 54 -5.51 5.39 -18.30
N PHE A 55 -6.43 5.93 -19.10
CA PHE A 55 -6.32 7.29 -19.61
C PHE A 55 -6.57 8.32 -18.52
N ASP A 56 -7.56 8.12 -17.65
CA ASP A 56 -7.86 9.03 -16.55
C ASP A 56 -6.67 9.12 -15.57
N LEU A 57 -6.07 7.99 -15.20
CA LEU A 57 -4.88 7.96 -14.34
C LEU A 57 -3.66 8.60 -15.02
N TYR A 58 -3.45 8.33 -16.32
CA TYR A 58 -2.37 8.95 -17.09
C TYR A 58 -2.52 10.47 -17.15
N GLU A 59 -3.70 10.97 -17.49
CA GLU A 59 -4.00 12.41 -17.57
C GLU A 59 -3.83 13.06 -16.20
N ALA A 60 -4.38 12.45 -15.15
CA ALA A 60 -4.24 12.96 -13.79
C ALA A 60 -2.77 13.00 -13.34
N TRP A 61 -1.98 11.95 -13.59
CA TRP A 61 -0.59 11.90 -13.15
C TRP A 61 0.34 12.86 -13.91
N THR A 62 0.04 13.10 -15.19
CA THR A 62 0.85 13.98 -16.04
C THR A 62 0.48 15.46 -15.93
N LYS A 63 -0.77 15.78 -15.55
CA LYS A 63 -1.29 17.16 -15.60
C LYS A 63 -1.78 17.71 -14.27
N GLU A 64 -2.29 16.87 -13.38
CA GLU A 64 -3.02 17.31 -12.18
C GLU A 64 -2.30 16.97 -10.88
N TYR A 65 -1.53 15.88 -10.85
CA TYR A 65 -0.87 15.37 -9.67
C TYR A 65 0.40 16.17 -9.32
N ASP A 66 0.40 16.79 -8.15
CA ASP A 66 1.56 17.50 -7.60
C ASP A 66 2.27 16.63 -6.55
N TRP A 67 3.34 15.97 -6.96
CA TRP A 67 4.17 15.18 -6.05
C TRP A 67 4.78 16.04 -4.94
N PHE A 68 5.20 17.28 -5.20
CA PHE A 68 5.86 18.10 -4.18
C PHE A 68 4.90 18.50 -3.05
N ALA A 69 3.62 18.73 -3.38
CA ALA A 69 2.58 18.92 -2.36
C ALA A 69 2.40 17.67 -1.50
N VAL A 70 2.30 16.48 -2.12
CA VAL A 70 2.19 15.21 -1.40
C VAL A 70 3.42 14.89 -0.57
N HIS A 71 4.62 15.13 -1.12
CA HIS A 71 5.90 14.94 -0.46
C HIS A 71 6.02 15.79 0.80
N LYS A 72 5.47 17.00 0.78
CA LYS A 72 5.33 17.83 1.98
C LYS A 72 4.36 17.21 2.99
N GLU A 73 3.18 16.76 2.55
CA GLU A 73 2.19 16.10 3.41
C GLU A 73 2.73 14.83 4.08
N ILE A 74 3.48 14.00 3.34
CA ILE A 74 4.14 12.80 3.87
C ILE A 74 5.02 13.18 5.07
N ASN A 75 5.86 14.19 4.91
CA ASN A 75 6.79 14.64 5.94
C ASN A 75 6.15 15.45 7.08
N GLU A 76 4.82 15.65 7.09
CA GLU A 76 4.12 16.18 8.28
C GLU A 76 4.12 15.17 9.44
N PHE A 77 4.36 13.89 9.13
CA PHE A 77 4.46 12.83 10.13
C PHE A 77 5.92 12.49 10.47
N PRO A 78 6.24 12.21 11.74
CA PRO A 78 7.55 11.71 12.11
C PRO A 78 7.79 10.32 11.53
N HIS A 79 8.78 10.21 10.63
CA HIS A 79 9.26 8.94 10.12
C HIS A 79 10.52 8.50 10.85
N TYR A 80 10.69 7.19 10.94
CA TYR A 80 11.85 6.57 11.55
C TYR A 80 12.39 5.43 10.70
N ILE A 81 13.71 5.25 10.71
CA ILE A 81 14.38 4.06 10.22
C ILE A 81 15.05 3.35 11.40
N THR A 82 14.81 2.06 11.50
CA THR A 82 15.45 1.18 12.49
C THR A 82 16.14 0.03 11.75
N PRO A 83 17.45 -0.20 11.94
CA PRO A 83 18.09 -1.41 11.44
C PRO A 83 17.62 -2.60 12.28
N ILE A 84 17.09 -3.62 11.61
CA ILE A 84 16.76 -4.92 12.20
C ILE A 84 17.48 -5.96 11.35
N GLU A 85 18.46 -6.64 11.95
CA GLU A 85 19.37 -7.54 11.24
C GLU A 85 20.10 -6.78 10.11
N ASP A 86 19.98 -7.24 8.86
CA ASP A 86 20.55 -6.62 7.66
C ASP A 86 19.54 -5.73 6.89
N VAL A 87 18.34 -5.53 7.43
CA VAL A 87 17.27 -4.77 6.79
C VAL A 87 16.98 -3.47 7.54
N LYS A 88 16.74 -2.38 6.78
CA LYS A 88 16.27 -1.11 7.33
C LYS A 88 14.74 -1.07 7.31
N ILE A 89 14.12 -0.95 8.47
CA ILE A 89 12.67 -0.87 8.61
C ILE A 89 12.23 0.59 8.76
N HIS A 90 11.44 1.06 7.80
CA HIS A 90 10.77 2.36 7.87
C HIS A 90 9.46 2.24 8.66
N SER A 91 9.18 3.23 9.50
CA SER A 91 7.92 3.31 10.24
C SER A 91 7.49 4.76 10.48
N LEU A 92 6.20 4.97 10.69
CA LEU A 92 5.66 6.19 11.26
C LEU A 92 5.32 5.90 12.72
N HIS A 93 5.58 6.85 13.62
CA HIS A 93 5.23 6.71 15.02
C HIS A 93 4.58 7.99 15.54
N ALA A 94 3.28 7.89 15.84
CA ALA A 94 2.52 8.93 16.50
C ALA A 94 2.41 8.59 18.00
N ARG A 95 3.19 9.28 18.84
CA ARG A 95 3.22 9.00 20.28
C ARG A 95 2.03 9.65 20.97
N ALA A 96 1.25 8.86 21.71
CA ALA A 96 0.21 9.39 22.58
C ALA A 96 0.82 10.20 23.74
N GLU A 97 0.15 11.26 24.17
CA GLU A 97 0.56 12.06 25.34
C GLU A 97 0.43 11.29 26.66
N LYS A 98 -0.47 10.29 26.70
CA LYS A 98 -0.71 9.47 27.88
C LYS A 98 0.40 8.42 28.06
N PRO A 99 1.00 8.29 29.26
CA PRO A 99 2.12 7.37 29.50
C PRO A 99 1.72 5.89 29.50
N ASP A 100 0.44 5.59 29.67
CA ASP A 100 -0.16 4.24 29.71
C ASP A 100 -0.98 3.91 28.45
N ALA A 101 -0.81 4.69 27.38
CA ALA A 101 -1.48 4.43 26.12
C ALA A 101 -1.15 3.03 25.59
N ILE A 102 -2.20 2.31 25.18
CA ILE A 102 -2.05 0.98 24.58
C ILE A 102 -1.35 1.15 23.22
N PRO A 103 -0.20 0.49 23.00
CA PRO A 103 0.49 0.56 21.71
C PRO A 103 -0.36 -0.12 20.64
N LEU A 104 -0.57 0.58 19.53
CA LEU A 104 -1.27 0.06 18.35
C LEU A 104 -0.27 -0.06 17.19
N LEU A 105 -0.09 -1.28 16.70
CA LEU A 105 0.69 -1.55 15.50
C LEU A 105 -0.25 -1.64 14.30
N LEU A 106 -0.02 -0.78 13.31
CA LEU A 106 -0.73 -0.80 12.03
C LEU A 106 0.24 -1.29 10.95
N VAL A 107 -0.19 -2.28 10.17
CA VAL A 107 0.60 -2.88 9.10
C VAL A 107 -0.23 -2.81 7.81
N HIS A 108 0.31 -2.19 6.78
CA HIS A 108 -0.37 -2.06 5.49
C HIS A 108 -0.31 -3.36 4.66
N GLY A 109 -1.04 -3.34 3.54
CA GLY A 109 -1.16 -4.43 2.59
C GLY A 109 -0.37 -4.25 1.31
N TRP A 110 -0.56 -5.17 0.36
CA TRP A 110 -0.18 -5.00 -1.03
C TRP A 110 -1.43 -4.65 -1.85
N PRO A 111 -1.34 -3.88 -2.94
CA PRO A 111 -0.23 -3.05 -3.37
C PRO A 111 -0.23 -1.69 -2.65
N GLY A 112 -0.47 -1.73 -1.34
CA GLY A 112 -0.62 -0.57 -0.49
C GLY A 112 0.70 -0.06 0.09
N SER A 113 0.62 0.93 0.99
CA SER A 113 1.78 1.52 1.68
C SER A 113 1.35 2.21 2.98
N PHE A 114 2.31 2.74 3.75
CA PHE A 114 2.01 3.53 4.94
C PHE A 114 1.07 4.72 4.68
N TRP A 115 0.98 5.19 3.43
CA TRP A 115 0.10 6.29 3.01
C TRP A 115 -1.39 5.98 3.23
N GLU A 116 -1.81 4.70 3.21
CA GLU A 116 -3.20 4.31 3.50
C GLU A 116 -3.66 4.76 4.89
N PHE A 117 -2.73 4.99 5.82
CA PHE A 117 -3.04 5.41 7.17
C PHE A 117 -3.02 6.95 7.33
N SER A 118 -2.90 7.72 6.24
CA SER A 118 -2.86 9.18 6.28
C SER A 118 -4.22 9.77 6.70
N GLN A 119 -4.34 10.08 7.99
CA GLN A 119 -5.33 10.89 8.72
C GLN A 119 -6.83 10.70 8.50
N ASP A 120 -7.38 10.64 7.28
CA ASP A 120 -8.84 10.68 7.11
C ASP A 120 -9.51 9.34 7.45
N ASP A 121 -8.90 8.22 7.05
CA ASP A 121 -9.42 6.88 7.36
C ASP A 121 -9.33 6.58 8.85
N ALA A 122 -8.19 6.86 9.48
CA ALA A 122 -8.01 6.69 10.93
C ALA A 122 -9.00 7.56 11.73
N ARG A 123 -9.23 8.82 11.33
CA ARG A 123 -10.18 9.74 11.95
C ARG A 123 -11.63 9.33 11.73
N ILE A 124 -11.98 8.82 10.56
CA ILE A 124 -13.34 8.36 10.22
C ILE A 124 -13.66 7.07 10.96
N PHE A 125 -12.72 6.13 11.02
CA PHE A 125 -12.89 4.89 11.77
C PHE A 125 -12.98 5.14 13.28
N ASP A 126 -12.16 6.05 13.84
CA ASP A 126 -12.30 6.49 15.24
C ASP A 126 -13.67 7.12 15.54
N LYS A 127 -14.12 8.07 14.71
CA LYS A 127 -15.45 8.70 14.88
C LYS A 127 -16.58 7.69 14.75
N SER A 128 -16.44 6.70 13.87
CA SER A 128 -17.43 5.64 13.67
C SER A 128 -17.51 4.72 14.89
N MET A 129 -16.37 4.30 15.44
CA MET A 129 -16.33 3.47 16.65
C MET A 129 -16.89 4.19 17.87
N LYS A 130 -16.60 5.48 18.02
CA LYS A 130 -17.18 6.33 19.09
C LYS A 130 -18.69 6.52 18.94
N LYS A 131 -19.20 6.66 17.71
CA LYS A 131 -20.65 6.76 17.44
C LYS A 131 -21.39 5.45 17.74
N LEU A 132 -20.69 4.32 17.65
CA LEU A 132 -21.16 3.00 18.05
C LEU A 132 -21.02 2.72 19.57
N GLY A 133 -20.48 3.68 20.34
CA GLY A 133 -20.36 3.59 21.80
C GLY A 133 -19.06 2.96 22.31
N TYR A 134 -18.12 2.65 21.43
CA TYR A 134 -16.82 2.08 21.80
C TYR A 134 -15.82 3.21 22.06
N ASN A 135 -15.43 3.39 23.33
CA ASN A 135 -14.39 4.34 23.75
C ASN A 135 -12.98 3.74 23.67
N GLU A 136 -12.89 2.42 23.51
CA GLU A 136 -11.67 1.65 23.28
C GLU A 136 -12.02 0.60 22.22
N TYR A 137 -11.15 0.43 21.22
CA TYR A 137 -11.36 -0.56 20.17
C TYR A 137 -10.02 -1.05 19.62
N MET A 138 -10.04 -2.24 19.04
CA MET A 138 -8.93 -2.81 18.30
C MET A 138 -9.31 -2.84 16.82
N MET A 139 -8.34 -2.64 15.93
CA MET A 139 -8.56 -2.60 14.49
C MET A 139 -7.76 -3.70 13.80
N GLN A 140 -8.38 -4.30 12.78
CA GLN A 140 -7.83 -5.37 11.96
C GLN A 140 -7.10 -4.79 10.73
N CYS A 141 -6.03 -5.47 10.31
CA CYS A 141 -5.34 -5.23 9.04
C CYS A 141 -5.57 -6.40 8.05
N GLY A 142 -5.55 -6.09 6.75
CA GLY A 142 -5.63 -7.08 5.66
C GLY A 142 -4.30 -7.27 4.92
N GLU A 143 -4.29 -8.13 3.91
CA GLU A 143 -3.14 -8.33 3.00
C GLU A 143 -1.85 -8.76 3.74
N PHE A 144 -0.66 -8.13 3.60
CA PHE A 144 0.59 -8.58 4.28
C PHE A 144 0.49 -8.71 5.80
N GLY A 145 -0.34 -7.88 6.45
CA GLY A 145 -0.63 -7.99 7.89
C GLY A 145 -1.10 -9.39 8.29
N TYR A 146 -1.63 -10.18 7.34
CA TYR A 146 -1.90 -11.61 7.47
C TYR A 146 -0.64 -12.42 7.81
N PHE A 147 0.41 -12.34 7.00
CA PHE A 147 1.60 -13.20 7.15
C PHE A 147 2.40 -12.83 8.40
N VAL A 148 2.64 -11.53 8.60
CA VAL A 148 3.36 -11.01 9.77
C VAL A 148 2.53 -11.24 11.04
N GLY A 149 1.24 -10.92 11.00
CA GLY A 149 0.33 -11.17 12.12
C GLY A 149 0.29 -12.65 12.50
N ARG A 150 0.22 -13.57 11.54
CA ARG A 150 0.21 -15.03 11.79
C ARG A 150 1.49 -15.53 12.46
N GLU A 151 2.66 -15.06 12.04
CA GLU A 151 3.94 -15.39 12.69
C GLU A 151 4.02 -14.81 14.11
N LEU A 152 3.59 -13.55 14.29
CA LEU A 152 3.53 -12.91 15.61
C LEU A 152 2.61 -13.66 16.59
N GLY A 153 1.43 -14.08 16.15
CA GLY A 153 0.48 -14.82 16.99
C GLY A 153 0.83 -16.27 17.27
N SER A 154 1.69 -16.88 16.46
CA SER A 154 2.12 -18.28 16.64
C SER A 154 3.41 -18.40 17.44
N LYS A 155 4.36 -17.46 17.28
CA LYS A 155 5.70 -17.55 17.87
C LYS A 155 5.96 -16.54 18.99
N TYR A 156 5.22 -15.44 19.05
CA TYR A 156 5.48 -14.32 19.96
C TYR A 156 4.25 -14.05 20.86
N THR A 157 3.67 -15.11 21.43
CA THR A 157 2.42 -15.12 22.21
C THR A 157 2.50 -14.37 23.54
N ASP A 158 3.70 -14.14 24.07
CA ASP A 158 3.92 -13.28 25.24
C ASP A 158 3.62 -11.81 24.94
N SER A 159 3.76 -11.37 23.68
CA SER A 159 3.58 -9.99 23.24
C SER A 159 2.35 -9.78 22.34
N CYS A 160 2.05 -10.72 21.43
CA CYS A 160 0.90 -10.66 20.52
C CYS A 160 -0.30 -11.38 21.14
N LYS A 161 -1.36 -10.63 21.50
CA LYS A 161 -2.50 -11.16 22.29
C LYS A 161 -3.78 -11.42 21.49
N LEU A 162 -3.95 -10.85 20.29
CA LEU A 162 -5.14 -11.03 19.44
C LEU A 162 -4.87 -10.69 17.97
N LEU A 163 -5.48 -11.44 17.03
CA LEU A 163 -5.30 -11.32 15.57
C LEU A 163 -6.59 -11.61 14.79
N HIS A 164 -6.75 -10.98 13.62
CA HIS A 164 -7.87 -11.18 12.69
C HIS A 164 -7.42 -10.96 11.22
N PHE A 165 -7.98 -11.68 10.22
CA PHE A 165 -7.41 -11.83 8.85
C PHE A 165 -8.45 -11.84 7.69
N ASN A 166 -8.07 -11.53 6.43
CA ASN A 166 -8.97 -11.54 5.25
C ASN A 166 -8.37 -11.69 3.79
N PHE A 167 -7.27 -12.42 3.47
CA PHE A 167 -6.59 -12.28 2.13
C PHE A 167 -6.08 -13.53 1.32
N SER A 168 -5.73 -13.39 -0.01
CA SER A 168 -5.47 -14.41 -1.08
C SER A 168 -4.28 -14.13 -2.09
N MET A 169 -3.56 -15.14 -2.61
CA MET A 169 -2.22 -15.08 -3.29
C MET A 169 -2.13 -14.88 -4.83
N ILE A 170 -0.95 -14.41 -5.34
CA ILE A 170 -0.51 -14.34 -6.77
C ILE A 170 1.01 -14.59 -6.95
N GLN A 171 1.51 -14.82 -8.19
CA GLN A 171 2.93 -15.08 -8.51
C GLN A 171 3.75 -13.78 -8.78
N PRO A 172 4.84 -13.50 -8.03
CA PRO A 172 5.43 -12.16 -7.98
C PRO A 172 6.55 -11.86 -8.99
N HIS A 173 7.40 -12.82 -9.34
CA HIS A 173 8.62 -12.53 -10.12
C HIS A 173 8.35 -12.04 -11.54
N ASN A 174 7.41 -12.65 -12.25
CA ASN A 174 7.16 -12.33 -13.66
C ASN A 174 6.57 -10.93 -13.83
N ILE A 175 5.63 -10.56 -12.96
CA ILE A 175 4.99 -9.26 -13.01
C ILE A 175 5.88 -8.16 -12.41
N GLY A 176 6.63 -8.46 -11.35
CA GLY A 176 7.56 -7.51 -10.74
C GLY A 176 8.62 -6.99 -11.71
N ILE A 177 9.18 -7.86 -12.57
CA ILE A 177 10.15 -7.44 -13.61
C ILE A 177 9.50 -6.48 -14.61
N ALA A 178 8.28 -6.78 -15.07
CA ALA A 178 7.60 -5.98 -16.09
C ALA A 178 7.20 -4.59 -15.58
N LEU A 179 6.91 -4.47 -14.28
CA LEU A 179 6.44 -3.22 -13.68
C LEU A 179 7.57 -2.35 -13.11
N ASN A 180 8.75 -2.89 -12.82
CA ASN A 180 9.79 -2.21 -12.03
C ASN A 180 10.20 -0.83 -12.56
N ASP A 181 10.23 -0.68 -13.88
CA ASP A 181 10.70 0.52 -14.59
C ASP A 181 9.61 1.06 -15.54
N ASP A 182 8.34 0.72 -15.27
CA ASP A 182 7.18 1.16 -16.05
C ASP A 182 6.20 1.86 -15.11
N PRO A 183 6.28 3.19 -14.92
CA PRO A 183 5.39 3.91 -14.02
C PRO A 183 3.92 3.74 -14.41
N MET A 184 3.62 3.69 -15.72
CA MET A 184 2.27 3.43 -16.18
C MET A 184 1.82 2.01 -15.87
N GLY A 185 2.68 1.02 -16.07
CA GLY A 185 2.43 -0.35 -15.61
C GLY A 185 2.10 -0.41 -14.11
N ILE A 186 2.90 0.25 -13.26
CA ILE A 186 2.68 0.29 -11.81
C ILE A 186 1.32 0.91 -11.49
N SER A 187 0.99 2.09 -12.03
CA SER A 187 -0.30 2.73 -11.77
C SER A 187 -1.49 1.93 -12.28
N MET A 188 -1.37 1.24 -13.42
CA MET A 188 -2.44 0.39 -13.93
C MET A 188 -2.73 -0.76 -13.00
N TRP A 189 -1.67 -1.38 -12.49
CA TRP A 189 -1.81 -2.51 -11.60
C TRP A 189 -2.34 -2.07 -10.22
N VAL A 190 -1.72 -1.06 -9.61
CA VAL A 190 -2.13 -0.50 -8.32
C VAL A 190 -3.56 0.05 -8.40
N GLY A 191 -3.86 0.89 -9.39
CA GLY A 191 -5.16 1.52 -9.56
C GLY A 191 -6.28 0.51 -9.79
N LYS A 192 -6.04 -0.57 -10.53
CA LYS A 192 -7.00 -1.67 -10.65
C LYS A 192 -7.33 -2.29 -9.30
N LYS A 193 -6.30 -2.59 -8.47
CA LYS A 193 -6.49 -3.21 -7.15
C LYS A 193 -7.19 -2.29 -6.16
N TYR A 194 -6.85 -1.02 -6.17
CA TYR A 194 -7.56 -0.02 -5.38
C TYR A 194 -9.03 0.03 -5.80
N ASN A 195 -9.35 0.13 -7.09
CA ASN A 195 -10.73 0.17 -7.56
C ASN A 195 -11.52 -1.11 -7.25
N GLU A 196 -10.90 -2.29 -7.28
CA GLU A 196 -11.53 -3.55 -6.81
C GLU A 196 -11.88 -3.53 -5.31
N ALA A 197 -11.13 -2.78 -4.50
CA ALA A 197 -11.30 -2.71 -3.06
C ALA A 197 -12.23 -1.57 -2.59
N ALA A 198 -12.63 -0.66 -3.49
CA ALA A 198 -13.40 0.54 -3.15
C ALA A 198 -14.85 0.51 -3.67
N ASP A 199 -15.75 1.15 -2.92
CA ASP A 199 -17.13 1.42 -3.35
C ASP A 199 -17.13 2.13 -4.72
N PRO A 200 -17.89 1.64 -5.73
CA PRO A 200 -17.97 2.23 -7.07
C PRO A 200 -18.23 3.73 -7.10
N ASP A 201 -19.02 4.27 -6.16
CA ASP A 201 -19.36 5.69 -6.13
C ASP A 201 -18.14 6.57 -5.78
N ASN A 202 -17.10 5.99 -5.16
CA ASN A 202 -15.91 6.71 -4.72
C ASN A 202 -14.76 6.68 -5.75
N GLN A 203 -14.81 5.78 -6.73
CA GLN A 203 -13.68 5.49 -7.64
C GLN A 203 -13.27 6.67 -8.54
N LYS A 204 -14.13 7.70 -8.68
CA LYS A 204 -13.87 8.90 -9.49
C LYS A 204 -13.59 10.16 -8.67
N LEU A 205 -13.55 10.05 -7.34
CA LEU A 205 -13.35 11.21 -6.48
C LEU A 205 -11.88 11.64 -6.48
N PRO A 206 -11.56 12.95 -6.50
CA PRO A 206 -10.17 13.42 -6.59
C PRO A 206 -9.24 12.88 -5.49
N PHE A 207 -9.77 12.68 -4.27
CA PHE A 207 -8.99 12.11 -3.18
C PHE A 207 -8.56 10.66 -3.47
N TRP A 208 -9.38 9.91 -4.20
CA TRP A 208 -9.12 8.52 -4.55
C TRP A 208 -8.02 8.42 -5.61
N THR A 209 -8.12 9.24 -6.65
CA THR A 209 -7.05 9.37 -7.65
C THR A 209 -5.72 9.78 -6.99
N LYS A 210 -5.75 10.74 -6.06
CA LYS A 210 -4.57 11.13 -5.29
C LYS A 210 -3.96 9.94 -4.54
N ALA A 211 -4.77 9.11 -3.88
CA ALA A 211 -4.29 7.96 -3.11
C ALA A 211 -3.60 6.91 -4.01
N ILE A 212 -4.18 6.61 -5.18
CA ILE A 212 -3.60 5.70 -6.18
C ILE A 212 -2.25 6.23 -6.67
N LEU A 213 -2.21 7.50 -7.10
CA LEU A 213 -1.01 8.10 -7.68
C LEU A 213 0.11 8.28 -6.64
N THR A 214 -0.23 8.64 -5.40
CA THR A 214 0.76 8.68 -4.30
C THR A 214 1.36 7.32 -4.03
N THR A 215 0.53 6.28 -3.98
CA THR A 215 1.02 4.92 -3.78
C THR A 215 1.91 4.50 -4.95
N ALA A 216 1.47 4.69 -6.20
CA ALA A 216 2.26 4.38 -7.39
C ALA A 216 3.61 5.13 -7.42
N SER A 217 3.63 6.41 -7.06
CA SER A 217 4.87 7.20 -6.93
C SER A 217 5.80 6.66 -5.84
N LEU A 218 5.27 6.26 -4.67
CA LEU A 218 6.08 5.63 -3.62
C LEU A 218 6.73 4.33 -4.12
N TYR A 219 5.98 3.49 -4.85
CA TYR A 219 6.51 2.28 -5.46
C TYR A 219 7.62 2.57 -6.48
N TYR A 220 7.43 3.57 -7.34
CA TYR A 220 8.40 3.99 -8.35
C TYR A 220 9.69 4.52 -7.71
N PHE A 221 9.61 5.54 -6.85
CA PHE A 221 10.79 6.20 -6.28
C PHE A 221 11.61 5.32 -5.34
N THR A 222 11.03 4.24 -4.83
CA THR A 222 11.74 3.29 -3.96
C THR A 222 12.15 2.01 -4.68
N GLY A 223 11.75 1.83 -5.95
CA GLY A 223 11.98 0.60 -6.70
C GLY A 223 11.42 -0.65 -6.01
N CYS A 224 10.37 -0.50 -5.19
CA CYS A 224 9.97 -1.56 -4.27
C CYS A 224 8.88 -2.50 -4.79
N ILE A 225 8.38 -2.32 -6.02
CA ILE A 225 7.30 -3.15 -6.58
C ILE A 225 7.69 -4.62 -6.69
N MET A 226 8.94 -4.92 -7.07
CA MET A 226 9.47 -6.28 -7.09
C MET A 226 9.71 -6.84 -5.68
N PRO A 227 10.53 -6.23 -4.80
CA PRO A 227 10.82 -6.80 -3.50
C PRO A 227 9.58 -6.89 -2.60
N SER A 228 8.60 -5.98 -2.72
CA SER A 228 7.33 -6.10 -2.00
C SER A 228 6.58 -7.39 -2.36
N ALA A 229 6.60 -7.79 -3.63
CA ALA A 229 5.89 -8.98 -4.08
C ALA A 229 6.57 -10.31 -3.65
N LEU A 230 7.84 -10.30 -3.23
CA LEU A 230 8.58 -11.54 -2.89
C LEU A 230 7.92 -12.36 -1.77
N CYS A 231 7.21 -11.70 -0.86
CA CYS A 231 6.48 -12.40 0.22
C CYS A 231 5.51 -13.45 -0.32
N TYR A 232 4.94 -13.27 -1.51
CA TYR A 232 3.95 -14.18 -2.08
C TYR A 232 4.60 -15.52 -2.46
N TYR A 233 5.88 -15.50 -2.78
CA TYR A 233 6.67 -16.70 -3.04
C TYR A 233 7.17 -17.35 -1.74
N GLU A 234 7.68 -16.55 -0.80
CA GLU A 234 8.16 -17.04 0.50
C GLU A 234 7.02 -17.52 1.42
N SER A 235 5.80 -17.10 1.12
CA SER A 235 4.59 -17.60 1.77
C SER A 235 4.36 -19.07 1.46
N ILE A 236 3.68 -19.75 2.38
CA ILE A 236 3.42 -21.19 2.27
C ILE A 236 2.70 -21.49 0.95
N PRO A 237 3.29 -22.31 0.07
CA PRO A 237 2.65 -22.67 -1.17
C PRO A 237 1.31 -23.34 -0.91
N HIS A 238 0.30 -23.08 -1.75
CA HIS A 238 -1.05 -23.63 -1.59
C HIS A 238 -1.08 -25.14 -1.31
N HIS A 239 -0.20 -25.92 -1.95
CA HIS A 239 -0.14 -27.36 -1.79
C HIS A 239 0.36 -27.83 -0.41
N ARG A 240 1.02 -26.95 0.36
CA ARG A 240 1.47 -27.21 1.75
C ARG A 240 0.63 -26.52 2.80
N PHE A 241 -0.39 -25.76 2.38
CA PHE A 241 -1.22 -25.00 3.30
C PHE A 241 -1.93 -25.91 4.33
N ALA A 242 -2.46 -27.05 3.88
CA ALA A 242 -3.13 -27.99 4.77
C ALA A 242 -2.17 -28.64 5.77
N GLU A 243 -0.97 -29.03 5.34
CA GLU A 243 0.06 -29.57 6.24
C GLU A 243 0.45 -28.55 7.30
N PHE A 244 0.66 -27.29 6.91
CA PHE A 244 0.98 -26.25 7.87
C PHE A 244 -0.19 -25.92 8.83
N ALA A 245 -1.42 -25.81 8.31
CA ALA A 245 -2.58 -25.40 9.11
C ALA A 245 -3.08 -26.47 10.07
N PHE A 246 -2.78 -27.75 9.79
CA PHE A 246 -3.31 -28.89 10.52
C PHE A 246 -2.23 -29.84 11.08
N ALA A 247 -0.94 -29.56 10.89
CA ALA A 247 0.12 -30.23 11.66
C ALA A 247 0.11 -29.70 13.09
N ALA A 248 -0.45 -30.51 13.99
CA ALA A 248 -0.32 -30.38 15.43
C ALA A 248 1.05 -30.86 15.93
#